data_AF-A0A067RDT1-F1
#
_entry.id   AF-A0A067RDT1-F1
#
_cell.length_a   1.000
_cell.length_b   1.000
_cell.length_c   1.000
_cell.angle_alpha   90.00
_cell.angle_beta   90.00
_cell.angle_gamma   90.00
#
_symmetry.space_group_name_H-M   'P 1'
#
loop_
_entity.id
_entity.type
_entity.pdbx_description
1 polymer ?
#
loop_
_entity_poly.entity_id
_entity_poly.type
_entity_poly.pdbx_seq_one_letter_code
_entity_poly.pdbx_strand_id
1 'polypeptide(L)'
;MLITNDGTTPNFREVWENFERQQVSCRMTTGSVCAKWTSYYENAVEYTMHTCSRITVLGEGAMSSGCVTSITNNSRWTELCACKSDPGSPPCNTGNQTPVTILGLFFIIFILLKFLM
;
A
#
# COMPACT_ATOMS: atom_id res chain seq x y z
N MET A 1 -4.56 -11.05 -11.56
CA MET A 1 -4.71 -11.29 -10.11
C MET A 1 -3.61 -12.26 -9.71
N LEU A 2 -2.77 -11.89 -8.74
CA LEU A 2 -1.71 -12.75 -8.21
C LEU A 2 -2.14 -13.22 -6.82
N ILE A 3 -2.07 -14.53 -6.57
CA ILE A 3 -2.49 -15.16 -5.31
C ILE A 3 -1.28 -15.85 -4.72
N THR A 4 -0.92 -15.49 -3.49
CA THR A 4 0.06 -16.20 -2.67
C THR A 4 -0.69 -17.14 -1.72
N ASN A 5 -0.31 -18.42 -1.72
CA ASN A 5 -0.96 -19.44 -0.90
C ASN A 5 -0.32 -19.60 0.50
N ASP A 6 0.83 -18.95 0.71
CA ASP A 6 1.61 -19.00 1.94
C ASP A 6 1.38 -17.78 2.85
N GLY A 7 0.42 -16.92 2.50
CA GLY A 7 0.11 -15.69 3.24
C GLY A 7 1.17 -14.59 3.12
N THR A 8 2.24 -14.81 2.35
CA THR A 8 3.26 -13.79 2.12
C THR A 8 2.75 -12.74 1.15
N THR A 9 3.27 -11.51 1.26
CA THR A 9 2.97 -10.48 0.26
C THR A 9 3.68 -10.83 -1.05
N PRO A 10 2.99 -10.80 -2.21
CA PRO A 10 3.63 -11.02 -3.50
C PRO A 10 4.82 -10.07 -3.69
N ASN A 11 5.91 -10.57 -4.27
CA ASN A 11 7.05 -9.74 -4.64
C ASN A 11 6.70 -8.90 -5.87
N PHE A 12 6.11 -7.72 -5.64
CA PHE A 12 5.66 -6.83 -6.72
C PHE A 12 6.79 -6.35 -7.63
N ARG A 13 8.04 -6.32 -7.14
CA ARG A 13 9.21 -5.99 -7.97
C ARG A 13 9.48 -7.09 -8.99
N GLU A 14 9.53 -8.34 -8.53
CA GLU A 14 9.73 -9.48 -9.41
C GLU A 14 8.60 -9.61 -10.44
N VAL A 15 7.36 -9.36 -10.02
CA VAL A 15 6.20 -9.31 -10.90
C VAL A 15 6.37 -8.24 -11.98
N TRP A 16 6.83 -7.04 -11.59
CA TRP A 16 7.05 -5.94 -12.52
C TRP A 16 8.18 -6.21 -13.52
N GLU A 17 9.23 -6.91 -13.08
CA GLU A 17 10.42 -7.20 -13.89
C GLU A 17 10.23 -8.38 -14.85
N ASN A 18 9.42 -9.38 -14.48
CA ASN A 18 9.34 -10.66 -15.21
C ASN A 18 8.05 -10.89 -16.00
N PHE A 19 7.03 -10.03 -15.87
CA PHE A 19 5.76 -10.18 -16.57
C PHE A 19 5.48 -9.00 -17.50
N GLU A 20 4.63 -9.22 -18.51
CA GLU A 20 4.23 -8.16 -19.41
C GLU A 20 3.46 -7.06 -18.65
N ARG A 21 3.84 -5.80 -18.84
CA ARG A 21 3.28 -4.66 -18.11
C ARG A 21 1.75 -4.60 -18.23
N GLN A 22 1.20 -4.98 -19.38
CA GLN A 22 -0.24 -4.99 -19.65
C GLN A 22 -1.01 -6.03 -18.80
N GLN A 23 -0.32 -7.08 -18.32
CA GLN A 23 -0.91 -8.14 -17.51
C GLN A 23 -0.90 -7.79 -16.00
N VAL A 24 0.10 -7.00 -15.57
CA VAL A 24 0.37 -6.74 -14.15
C VAL A 24 0.12 -5.30 -13.72
N SER A 25 -0.21 -4.42 -14.67
CA SER A 25 -0.47 -3.01 -14.41
C SER A 25 -1.66 -2.51 -15.22
N CYS A 26 -2.10 -1.31 -14.88
CA CYS A 26 -3.22 -0.63 -15.51
C CYS A 26 -2.72 0.67 -16.16
N ARG A 27 -3.37 1.06 -17.26
CA ARG A 27 -3.08 2.35 -17.90
C ARG A 27 -3.54 3.48 -16.99
N MET A 28 -2.61 4.34 -16.57
CA MET A 28 -2.91 5.53 -15.81
C MET A 28 -3.66 6.54 -16.68
N THR A 29 -4.99 6.55 -16.55
CA THR A 29 -5.86 7.55 -17.18
C THR A 29 -6.08 8.74 -16.25
N THR A 30 -6.47 9.89 -16.80
CA THR A 30 -6.76 11.08 -16.00
C THR A 30 -7.77 10.75 -14.88
N GLY A 31 -7.41 11.17 -13.66
CA GLY A 31 -8.20 10.94 -12.44
C GLY A 31 -7.99 9.59 -11.77
N SER A 32 -7.26 8.66 -12.38
CA SER A 32 -6.96 7.35 -11.78
C SER A 32 -5.77 7.45 -10.82
N VAL A 33 -5.83 6.65 -9.75
CA VAL A 33 -4.78 6.48 -8.74
C VAL A 33 -4.48 4.99 -8.55
N CYS A 34 -3.28 4.69 -8.09
CA CYS A 34 -2.95 3.37 -7.57
C CYS A 34 -3.57 3.24 -6.16
N ALA A 35 -4.33 2.17 -5.93
CA ALA A 35 -5.09 1.95 -4.72
C ALA A 35 -4.70 0.62 -4.06
N LYS A 36 -4.51 0.62 -2.74
CA LYS A 36 -4.30 -0.56 -1.93
C LYS A 36 -5.44 -0.66 -0.92
N TRP A 37 -6.21 -1.73 -1.02
CA TRP A 37 -7.25 -2.09 -0.06
C TRP A 37 -6.70 -3.16 0.88
N THR A 38 -6.71 -2.92 2.17
CA THR A 38 -6.36 -3.91 3.19
C THR A 38 -7.58 -4.16 4.06
N SER A 39 -8.15 -5.36 3.99
CA SER A 39 -9.26 -5.78 4.85
C SER A 39 -8.71 -6.48 6.09
N TYR A 40 -9.28 -6.15 7.24
CA TYR A 40 -8.89 -6.71 8.52
C TYR A 40 -10.09 -7.39 9.19
N TYR A 41 -9.82 -8.53 9.83
CA TYR A 41 -10.72 -9.20 10.76
C TYR A 41 -9.98 -9.39 12.10
N GLU A 42 -10.51 -8.82 13.18
CA GLU A 42 -9.90 -8.87 14.53
C GLU A 42 -8.41 -8.44 14.52
N ASN A 43 -8.10 -7.38 13.76
CA ASN A 43 -6.75 -6.84 13.52
C ASN A 43 -5.78 -7.74 12.73
N ALA A 44 -6.22 -8.93 12.29
CA ALA A 44 -5.49 -9.74 11.33
C ALA A 44 -5.85 -9.34 9.90
N VAL A 45 -4.86 -9.30 9.00
CA VAL A 45 -5.11 -9.05 7.57
C VAL A 45 -5.87 -10.24 6.99
N GLU A 46 -7.07 -10.01 6.49
CA GLU A 46 -7.90 -11.01 5.80
C GLU A 46 -7.49 -11.10 4.33
N TYR A 47 -7.34 -9.93 3.67
CA TYR A 47 -6.76 -9.85 2.34
C TYR A 47 -6.22 -8.45 2.04
N THR A 48 -5.31 -8.38 1.07
CA THR A 48 -4.87 -7.12 0.46
C THR A 48 -5.13 -7.16 -1.04
N MET A 49 -5.70 -6.11 -1.60
CA MET A 49 -5.99 -5.97 -3.02
C MET A 49 -5.36 -4.69 -3.57
N HIS A 50 -4.67 -4.82 -4.71
CA HIS A 50 -3.99 -3.73 -5.40
C HIS A 50 -4.68 -3.45 -6.73
N THR A 51 -5.11 -2.20 -6.97
CA THR A 51 -5.88 -1.82 -8.17
C THR A 51 -5.46 -0.44 -8.69
N CYS A 52 -5.83 -0.11 -9.94
CA CYS A 52 -6.01 1.29 -10.32
C CYS A 52 -7.48 1.65 -10.13
N SER A 53 -7.76 2.78 -9.50
CA SER A 53 -9.11 3.18 -9.18
C SER A 53 -9.27 4.69 -9.25
N ARG A 54 -10.51 5.14 -9.41
CA ARG A 54 -10.90 6.52 -9.15
C ARG A 54 -11.62 6.50 -7.82
N ILE A 55 -11.05 7.16 -6.82
CA ILE A 55 -11.56 7.14 -5.45
C ILE A 55 -12.19 8.49 -5.15
N THR A 56 -13.40 8.47 -4.60
CA THR A 56 -14.06 9.66 -4.07
C THR A 56 -14.40 9.40 -2.63
N VAL A 57 -14.03 10.34 -1.75
CA VAL A 57 -14.33 10.28 -0.33
C VAL A 57 -15.45 11.28 -0.05
N LEU A 58 -16.46 10.84 0.69
CA LEU A 58 -17.61 11.68 1.04
C LEU A 58 -17.12 12.90 1.83
N GLY A 59 -17.43 14.11 1.34
CA GLY A 59 -17.01 15.37 1.98
C GLY A 59 -15.62 15.87 1.59
N GLU A 60 -14.77 15.05 0.97
CA GLU A 60 -13.40 15.44 0.58
C GLU A 60 -13.20 15.45 -0.95
N GLY A 61 -14.07 14.78 -1.70
CA GLY A 61 -14.00 14.73 -3.16
C GLY A 61 -13.02 13.67 -3.68
N ALA A 62 -12.40 13.95 -4.83
CA ALA A 62 -11.54 12.98 -5.50
C ALA A 62 -10.21 12.79 -4.75
N MET A 63 -9.91 11.57 -4.34
CA MET A 63 -8.70 11.24 -3.60
C MET A 63 -7.53 11.01 -4.56
N SER A 64 -6.47 11.81 -4.41
CA SER A 64 -5.22 11.68 -5.19
C SER A 64 -4.10 10.96 -4.45
N SER A 65 -4.14 10.94 -3.12
CA SER A 65 -3.12 10.38 -2.25
C SER A 65 -3.63 10.24 -0.80
N GLY A 66 -2.98 9.42 0.02
CA GLY A 66 -3.26 9.28 1.45
C GLY A 66 -3.94 7.95 1.79
N CYS A 67 -4.40 7.78 3.03
CA CYS A 67 -5.12 6.59 3.46
C CYS A 67 -6.39 6.98 4.22
N VAL A 68 -7.47 6.23 4.01
CA VAL A 68 -8.73 6.35 4.74
C VAL A 68 -9.15 4.99 5.28
N THR A 69 -9.81 4.98 6.42
CA THR A 69 -10.33 3.75 7.04
C THR A 69 -11.84 3.74 7.04
N SER A 70 -12.42 2.62 6.64
CA SER A 70 -13.86 2.36 6.75
C SER A 70 -14.09 1.22 7.73
N ILE A 71 -14.87 1.46 8.77
CA ILE A 71 -15.27 0.43 9.73
C ILE A 71 -16.57 -0.18 9.25
N THR A 72 -16.55 -1.46 8.88
CA THR A 72 -17.75 -2.20 8.47
C THR A 72 -18.52 -2.67 9.70
N ASN A 73 -17.82 -3.15 10.72
CA ASN A 73 -18.34 -3.44 12.07
C ASN A 73 -17.18 -3.49 13.08
N ASN A 74 -17.46 -3.81 14.36
CA ASN A 74 -16.44 -3.81 15.42
C ASN A 74 -15.27 -4.78 15.18
N SER A 75 -15.45 -5.84 14.38
CA SER A 75 -14.39 -6.82 14.08
C SER A 75 -13.80 -6.68 12.69
N ARG A 76 -14.49 -6.00 11.75
CA ARG A 76 -14.05 -5.79 10.37
C ARG A 76 -13.91 -4.32 10.02
N TRP A 77 -12.72 -3.98 9.57
CA TRP A 77 -12.41 -2.66 9.04
C TRP A 77 -11.50 -2.79 7.82
N THR A 78 -11.53 -1.76 6.99
CA THR A 78 -10.79 -1.73 5.74
C THR A 78 -10.00 -0.43 5.65
N GLU A 79 -8.72 -0.54 5.35
CA GLU A 79 -7.86 0.59 4.98
C GLU A 79 -7.81 0.70 3.46
N LEU A 80 -8.01 1.91 2.94
CA LEU A 80 -7.81 2.26 1.55
C LEU A 80 -6.72 3.32 1.45
N CYS A 81 -5.58 2.96 0.88
CA CYS A 81 -4.51 3.89 0.55
C CYS A 81 -4.47 4.18 -0.95
N ALA A 82 -4.24 5.44 -1.30
CA ALA A 82 -4.11 5.93 -2.66
C ALA A 82 -2.76 6.63 -2.88
N CYS A 83 -2.24 6.55 -4.10
CA CYS A 83 -1.09 7.33 -4.56
C CYS A 83 -1.11 7.45 -6.09
N LYS A 84 -0.38 8.42 -6.65
CA LYS A 84 -0.20 8.55 -8.10
C LYS A 84 1.15 8.01 -8.53
N SER A 85 1.13 7.07 -9.47
CA SER A 85 2.31 6.67 -10.24
C SER A 85 2.42 7.47 -11.53
N ASP A 86 3.66 7.72 -11.95
CA ASP A 86 3.93 8.23 -13.29
C ASP A 86 3.63 7.17 -14.36
N PRO A 87 3.12 7.57 -15.55
CA PRO A 87 2.90 6.64 -16.65
C PRO A 87 4.16 5.86 -17.03
N GLY A 88 4.06 4.53 -17.01
CA GLY A 88 5.16 3.63 -17.37
C GLY A 88 6.11 3.28 -16.21
N SER A 89 5.94 3.90 -15.05
CA SER A 89 6.64 3.55 -13.81
C SER A 89 5.92 2.42 -13.05
N PRO A 90 6.62 1.71 -12.14
CA PRO A 90 5.98 0.77 -11.24
C PRO A 90 4.82 1.40 -10.44
N PRO A 91 3.78 0.63 -10.10
CA PRO A 91 2.70 1.10 -9.22
C PRO A 91 3.24 1.54 -7.85
N CYS A 92 2.82 2.71 -7.36
CA CYS A 92 3.28 3.27 -6.08
C CYS A 92 2.56 2.62 -4.88
N ASN A 93 1.45 1.94 -5.14
CA ASN A 93 0.70 1.16 -4.16
C ASN A 93 1.34 -0.22 -3.95
N THR A 94 2.61 -0.42 -4.33
CA THR A 94 3.33 -1.63 -3.97
C THR A 94 3.28 -1.78 -2.45
N GLY A 95 3.05 -3.00 -1.97
CA GLY A 95 3.23 -3.31 -0.56
C GLY A 95 4.72 -3.19 -0.22
N ASN A 96 5.25 -1.98 -0.08
CA ASN A 96 6.64 -1.81 0.28
C ASN A 96 6.81 -2.14 1.75
N GLN A 97 7.62 -3.18 1.99
CA GLN A 97 8.45 -3.29 3.17
C GLN A 97 9.10 -1.92 3.38
N THR A 98 8.76 -1.23 4.45
CA THR A 98 9.49 -0.03 4.86
C THR A 98 10.94 -0.46 5.04
N PRO A 99 11.91 -0.02 4.20
CA PRO A 99 13.29 -0.20 4.56
C PRO A 99 13.47 0.64 5.82
N VAL A 100 13.76 -0.01 6.95
CA VAL A 100 14.21 0.70 8.14
C VAL A 100 15.49 1.41 7.70
N THR A 101 15.37 2.70 7.42
CA THR A 101 16.52 3.49 6.98
C THR A 101 17.51 3.54 8.12
N ILE A 102 18.78 3.25 7.84
CA ILE A 102 19.88 3.23 8.81
C ILE A 102 19.90 4.52 9.66
N LEU A 103 19.49 5.67 9.10
CA LEU A 103 19.33 6.94 9.81
C LEU A 103 18.35 6.88 11.00
N GLY A 104 17.24 6.15 10.86
CA GLY A 104 16.23 5.98 11.92
C GLY A 104 16.74 5.11 13.07
N LEU A 105 17.57 4.10 12.77
CA LEU A 105 18.23 3.28 13.79
C LEU A 105 19.24 4.08 14.61
N PHE A 106 20.02 4.96 13.96
CA PHE A 106 20.95 5.85 14.66
C PHE A 106 20.22 6.81 15.61
N PHE A 107 19.06 7.33 15.22
CA PHE A 107 18.27 8.24 16.06
C PHE A 107 17.73 7.53 17.31
N ILE A 108 17.24 6.29 17.16
CA ILE A 108 16.75 5.48 18.28
C ILE A 108 17.89 5.09 19.23
N ILE A 109 19.03 4.65 18.69
CA ILE A 109 20.22 4.30 19.48
C ILE A 109 20.73 5.52 20.26
N PHE A 110 20.76 6.71 19.64
CA PHE A 110 21.18 7.94 20.31
C PHE A 110 20.26 8.32 21.48
N ILE A 111 18.94 8.17 21.31
CA ILE A 111 17.96 8.40 22.39
C ILE A 111 18.14 7.39 23.52
N LEU A 112 18.34 6.11 23.20
CA LEU A 112 18.57 5.06 24.20
C LEU A 112 19.87 5.27 24.99
N LEU A 113 20.96 5.66 24.32
CA LEU A 113 22.24 5.97 24.97
C LEU A 113 22.12 7.18 25.90
N LYS A 114 21.35 8.21 25.51
CA LYS A 114 21.08 9.37 26.37
C LYS A 114 20.25 9.06 27.61
N PHE A 115 19.46 7.99 27.59
CA PHE A 115 18.66 7.55 28.74
C PHE A 115 19.45 6.65 29.70
N LEU A 116 20.57 6.06 29.23
CA LEU A 116 21.44 5.17 30.00
C LEU A 116 22.63 5.87 30.66
N MET A 117 22.96 7.10 30.25
CA MET A 117 23.93 8.01 30.88
C MET A 117 23.23 9.01 31.78
#